data_AF-A0A2W5NS74-F1
#
_entry.id   AF-A0A2W5NS74-F1
#
_cell.length_a   1.000
_cell.length_b   1.000
_cell.length_c   1.000
_cell.angle_alpha   90.00
_cell.angle_beta   90.00
_cell.angle_gamma   90.00
#
_symmetry.space_group_name_H-M   'P 1'
#
loop_
_entity.id
_entity.type
_entity.pdbx_description
1 polymer ?
#
loop_
_entity_poly.entity_id
_entity_poly.type
_entity_poly.pdbx_seq_one_letter_code
_entity_poly.pdbx_strand_id
1 'polypeptide(L)'
;MYEAYSNLGRIIQTGIRVRARCEDCKATKEFSTADIEALAAKTSYRYSLVDRRCKCRITPGCDGWNRFDYLMGVWRPMKTDRGIDNEVKRDRRARERMAALAKEVLLEQQARKRR
;
A
#
# COMPACT_ATOMS: atom_id res chain seq x y z
N MET A 1 -5.78 -19.79 -6.57
CA MET A 1 -6.54 -18.83 -5.73
C MET A 1 -6.30 -17.35 -6.08
N TYR A 2 -5.28 -17.01 -6.89
CA TYR A 2 -4.98 -15.64 -7.34
C TYR A 2 -5.90 -15.08 -8.44
N GLU A 3 -6.76 -15.90 -9.06
CA GLU A 3 -7.50 -15.48 -10.25
C GLU A 3 -8.65 -14.50 -9.97
N ALA A 4 -9.32 -14.62 -8.82
CA ALA A 4 -10.55 -13.89 -8.53
C ALA A 4 -10.37 -12.35 -8.41
N TYR A 5 -9.17 -11.88 -8.07
CA TYR A 5 -8.84 -10.45 -7.97
C TYR A 5 -7.66 -10.07 -8.88
N SER A 6 -7.33 -10.92 -9.85
CA SER A 6 -6.18 -10.72 -10.74
C SER A 6 -6.28 -9.45 -11.58
N ASN A 7 -7.50 -9.04 -11.95
CA ASN A 7 -7.81 -7.84 -12.71
C ASN A 7 -9.21 -7.29 -12.40
N LEU A 8 -9.51 -6.08 -12.87
CA LEU A 8 -10.79 -5.41 -12.62
C LEU A 8 -12.00 -6.21 -13.13
N GLY A 9 -11.89 -6.87 -14.29
CA GLY A 9 -12.96 -7.71 -14.83
C GLY A 9 -13.32 -8.87 -13.92
N ARG A 10 -12.32 -9.54 -13.33
CA ARG A 10 -12.55 -10.60 -12.34
C ARG A 10 -13.13 -10.08 -11.03
N ILE A 11 -12.70 -8.91 -10.57
CA ILE A 11 -13.26 -8.26 -9.38
C ILE A 11 -14.76 -7.98 -9.57
N ILE A 12 -15.15 -7.43 -10.72
CA ILE A 12 -16.55 -7.17 -11.08
C ILE A 12 -17.34 -8.49 -11.15
N GLN A 13 -16.82 -9.47 -11.89
CA GLN A 13 -17.50 -10.76 -12.08
C GLN A 13 -17.75 -11.51 -10.77
N THR A 14 -16.79 -11.45 -9.84
CA THR A 14 -16.86 -12.18 -8.56
C THR A 14 -17.55 -11.40 -7.45
N GLY A 15 -17.77 -10.08 -7.63
CA GLY A 15 -18.30 -9.21 -6.60
C GLY A 15 -17.36 -9.04 -5.40
N ILE A 16 -16.06 -9.32 -5.57
CA ILE A 16 -15.08 -9.13 -4.49
C ILE A 16 -15.05 -7.66 -4.08
N ARG A 17 -15.14 -7.41 -2.76
CA ARG A 17 -15.00 -6.07 -2.20
C ARG A 17 -13.54 -5.64 -2.19
N VAL A 18 -13.33 -4.41 -2.62
CA VAL A 18 -12.01 -3.78 -2.70
C VAL A 18 -12.04 -2.48 -1.91
N ARG A 19 -10.93 -2.16 -1.24
CA ARG A 19 -10.74 -0.85 -0.61
C ARG A 19 -9.37 -0.28 -0.90
N ALA A 20 -9.28 1.04 -0.89
CA ALA A 20 -8.03 1.77 -0.76
C ALA A 20 -7.76 2.08 0.72
N ARG A 21 -6.49 2.01 1.13
CA ARG A 21 -6.01 2.41 2.44
C ARG A 21 -4.74 3.24 2.31
N CYS A 22 -4.71 4.41 2.93
CA CYS A 22 -3.52 5.25 2.95
C CYS A 22 -2.47 4.69 3.93
N GLU A 23 -1.21 4.61 3.49
CA GLU A 23 -0.08 4.22 4.33
C GLU A 23 0.26 5.29 5.37
N ASP A 24 -0.11 6.56 5.13
CA ASP A 24 0.27 7.69 6.00
C ASP A 24 -0.89 8.09 6.91
N CYS A 25 -1.98 8.64 6.37
CA CYS A 25 -3.12 9.11 7.17
C CYS A 25 -4.06 8.00 7.66
N LYS A 26 -3.83 6.74 7.25
CA LYS A 26 -4.61 5.54 7.60
C LYS A 26 -6.08 5.53 7.17
N ALA A 27 -6.56 6.61 6.52
CA ALA A 27 -7.92 6.66 5.99
C ALA A 27 -8.15 5.55 4.97
N THR A 28 -9.36 5.00 4.98
CA THR A 28 -9.81 3.94 4.07
C THR A 28 -10.99 4.42 3.24
N LYS A 29 -11.09 3.91 2.01
CA LYS A 29 -12.27 4.06 1.16
C LYS A 29 -12.57 2.74 0.49
N GLU A 30 -13.74 2.19 0.77
CA GLU A 30 -14.24 1.04 0.02
C GLU A 30 -14.76 1.48 -1.35
N PHE A 31 -14.51 0.65 -2.36
CA PHE A 31 -15.01 0.87 -3.71
C PHE A 31 -16.32 0.11 -3.89
N SER A 32 -17.33 0.81 -4.39
CA SER A 32 -18.53 0.18 -4.92
C SER A 32 -18.23 -0.53 -6.25
N THR A 33 -19.12 -1.42 -6.70
CA THR A 33 -19.01 -2.03 -8.03
C THR A 33 -18.93 -0.96 -9.13
N ALA A 34 -19.75 0.10 -9.01
CA ALA A 34 -19.74 1.22 -9.95
C ALA A 34 -18.39 1.96 -9.99
N ASP A 35 -17.70 2.12 -8.85
CA ASP A 35 -16.37 2.71 -8.83
C ASP A 35 -15.34 1.84 -9.60
N ILE A 36 -15.42 0.52 -9.43
CA ILE A 36 -14.53 -0.43 -10.11
C ILE A 36 -14.81 -0.47 -11.61
N GLU A 37 -16.08 -0.43 -12.02
CA GLU A 37 -16.50 -0.33 -13.42
C GLU A 37 -16.01 0.97 -14.07
N ALA A 38 -16.15 2.11 -13.38
CA ALA A 38 -15.66 3.39 -13.85
C ALA A 38 -14.12 3.40 -14.00
N LEU A 39 -13.40 2.72 -13.11
CA LEU A 39 -11.94 2.56 -13.23
C LEU A 39 -11.58 1.67 -14.43
N ALA A 40 -12.31 0.57 -14.63
CA ALA A 40 -12.10 -0.34 -15.76
C ALA A 40 -12.33 0.35 -17.11
N ALA A 41 -13.36 1.19 -17.20
CA ALA A 41 -13.65 1.99 -18.39
C ALA A 41 -12.52 2.98 -18.72
N LYS A 42 -11.84 3.54 -17.71
CA LYS A 42 -10.72 4.49 -17.90
C LYS A 42 -9.38 3.82 -18.20
N THR A 43 -9.22 2.54 -17.84
CA THR A 43 -7.93 1.85 -17.91
C THR A 43 -8.04 0.63 -18.81
N SER A 44 -8.57 -0.48 -18.28
CA SER A 44 -8.98 -1.68 -19.00
C SER A 44 -9.59 -2.65 -17.98
N TYR A 45 -10.51 -3.51 -18.41
CA TYR A 45 -10.93 -4.68 -17.61
C TYR A 45 -9.78 -5.62 -17.26
N ARG A 46 -8.70 -5.64 -18.06
CA ARG A 46 -7.48 -6.43 -17.80
C ARG A 46 -6.52 -5.73 -16.84
N TYR A 47 -6.80 -4.50 -16.42
CA TYR A 47 -5.95 -3.77 -15.49
C TYR A 47 -5.91 -4.48 -14.13
N SER A 48 -4.73 -4.54 -13.50
CA SER A 48 -4.54 -5.18 -12.20
C SER A 48 -4.16 -4.16 -11.14
N LEU A 49 -4.83 -4.26 -9.98
CA LEU A 49 -4.53 -3.48 -8.77
C LEU A 49 -3.42 -4.12 -7.92
N VAL A 50 -3.00 -5.34 -8.25
CA VAL A 50 -1.96 -6.07 -7.51
C VAL A 50 -0.63 -5.32 -7.58
N ASP A 51 0.01 -5.14 -6.43
CA ASP A 51 1.25 -4.38 -6.23
C ASP A 51 1.18 -2.88 -6.64
N ARG A 52 -0.01 -2.38 -7.01
CA ARG A 52 -0.21 -0.98 -7.38
C ARG A 52 -0.36 -0.09 -6.14
N ARG A 53 -0.16 1.20 -6.38
CA ARG A 53 -0.42 2.28 -5.42
C ARG A 53 -0.79 3.54 -6.18
N CYS A 54 -1.53 4.43 -5.53
CA CYS A 54 -1.84 5.76 -6.04
C CYS A 54 -1.66 6.81 -4.94
N LYS A 55 -1.64 8.10 -5.31
CA LYS A 55 -1.63 9.18 -4.31
C LYS A 55 -2.94 9.21 -3.53
N CYS A 56 -2.84 9.54 -2.24
CA CYS A 56 -4.00 9.67 -1.39
C CYS A 56 -4.94 10.75 -1.94
N ARG A 57 -6.21 10.38 -2.11
CA ARG A 57 -7.31 11.29 -2.46
C ARG A 57 -8.51 11.10 -1.52
N ILE A 58 -8.30 10.38 -0.42
CA ILE A 58 -9.33 10.09 0.59
C ILE A 58 -9.39 11.27 1.57
N THR A 59 -8.22 11.65 2.10
CA THR A 59 -8.08 12.80 3.00
C THR A 59 -7.56 13.99 2.21
N PRO A 60 -8.27 15.13 2.18
CA PRO A 60 -7.76 16.36 1.58
C PRO A 60 -6.41 16.77 2.16
N GLY A 61 -5.45 17.13 1.31
CA GLY A 61 -4.11 17.56 1.71
C GLY A 61 -3.14 16.44 2.12
N CYS A 62 -3.52 15.16 2.05
CA CYS A 62 -2.60 14.06 2.33
C CYS A 62 -1.76 13.67 1.10
N ASP A 63 -0.44 13.71 1.22
CA ASP A 63 0.50 13.33 0.16
C ASP A 63 0.91 11.84 0.17
N GLY A 64 0.29 11.06 1.05
CA GLY A 64 0.60 9.65 1.23
C GLY A 64 0.22 8.75 0.06
N TRP A 65 0.57 7.48 0.17
CA TRP A 65 0.28 6.47 -0.84
C TRP A 65 -0.86 5.55 -0.40
N ASN A 66 -1.83 5.36 -1.27
CA ASN A 66 -2.90 4.39 -1.11
C ASN A 66 -2.47 3.02 -1.64
N ARG A 67 -2.76 1.99 -0.86
CA ARG A 67 -2.70 0.57 -1.24
C ARG A 67 -4.09 -0.01 -1.38
N PHE A 68 -4.20 -1.09 -2.14
CA PHE A 68 -5.46 -1.79 -2.36
C PHE A 68 -5.50 -3.08 -1.54
N ASP A 69 -6.62 -3.29 -0.87
CA ASP A 69 -6.93 -4.53 -0.16
C ASP A 69 -8.19 -5.16 -0.77
N TYR A 70 -8.32 -6.49 -0.69
CA TYR A 70 -9.53 -7.24 -1.03
C TYR A 70 -10.10 -7.96 0.20
N LEU A 71 -11.40 -8.23 0.21
CA LEU A 71 -12.07 -8.92 1.31
C LEU A 71 -12.23 -10.42 1.02
N MET A 72 -11.64 -11.27 1.87
CA MET A 72 -11.87 -12.73 1.94
C MET A 72 -11.87 -13.17 3.41
N GLY A 73 -12.98 -12.91 4.11
CA GLY A 73 -13.11 -13.03 5.57
C GLY A 73 -12.42 -11.89 6.34
N VAL A 74 -11.17 -11.60 5.98
CA VAL A 74 -10.40 -10.43 6.44
C VAL A 74 -9.90 -9.62 5.25
N TRP A 75 -9.63 -8.34 5.47
CA TRP A 75 -9.01 -7.48 4.46
C TRP A 75 -7.54 -7.87 4.26
N ARG A 76 -7.21 -8.28 3.04
CA ARG A 76 -5.87 -8.72 2.67
C ARG A 76 -5.26 -7.77 1.63
N PRO A 77 -3.96 -7.47 1.72
CA PRO A 77 -3.30 -6.62 0.73
C PRO A 77 -3.31 -7.31 -0.63
N MET A 78 -3.60 -6.56 -1.69
CA MET A 78 -3.40 -7.01 -3.06
C MET A 78 -1.92 -6.94 -3.43
N LYS A 79 -1.15 -7.93 -3.00
CA LYS A 79 0.28 -8.03 -3.31
C LYS A 79 0.64 -9.42 -3.81
N THR A 80 1.64 -9.49 -4.67
CA THR A 80 2.31 -10.77 -4.96
C THR A 80 3.25 -11.14 -3.82
N ASP A 81 3.61 -12.42 -3.72
CA ASP A 81 4.64 -12.88 -2.77
C ASP A 81 5.94 -12.08 -2.94
N ARG A 82 6.35 -11.84 -4.19
CA ARG A 82 7.49 -10.97 -4.51
C ARG A 82 7.29 -9.53 -4.01
N GLY A 83 6.07 -9.00 -4.12
CA GLY A 83 5.71 -7.68 -3.62
C GLY A 83 5.87 -7.58 -2.10
N ILE A 84 5.45 -8.62 -1.38
CA ILE A 84 5.61 -8.76 0.08
C ILE A 84 7.11 -8.85 0.43
N ASP A 85 7.88 -9.71 -0.24
CA ASP A 85 9.32 -9.85 0.00
C ASP A 85 10.08 -8.54 -0.19
N ASN A 86 9.72 -7.78 -1.24
CA ASN A 86 10.33 -6.49 -1.53
C ASN A 86 10.03 -5.45 -0.46
N GLU A 87 8.84 -5.49 0.15
CA GLU A 87 8.47 -4.64 1.27
C GLU A 87 9.24 -5.02 2.53
N VAL A 88 9.30 -6.29 2.89
CA VAL A 88 10.09 -6.77 4.04
C VAL A 88 11.55 -6.33 3.90
N LYS A 89 12.13 -6.47 2.69
CA LYS A 89 13.50 -6.00 2.39
C LYS A 89 13.65 -4.49 2.49
N ARG A 90 12.61 -3.71 2.19
CA ARG A 90 12.61 -2.25 2.31
C ARG A 90 12.54 -1.83 3.78
N ASP A 91 11.64 -2.43 4.55
CA ASP A 91 11.46 -2.15 5.96
C ASP A 91 12.72 -2.48 6.76
N ARG A 92 13.36 -3.62 6.45
CA ARG A 92 14.67 -3.97 7.02
C ARG A 92 15.71 -2.88 6.76
N ARG A 93 15.88 -2.46 5.50
CA ARG A 93 16.83 -1.40 5.12
C ARG A 93 16.52 -0.06 5.80
N ALA A 94 15.24 0.28 5.95
CA ALA A 94 14.84 1.51 6.64
C ALA A 94 15.20 1.47 8.13
N ARG A 95 14.98 0.33 8.81
CA ARG A 95 15.38 0.15 10.22
C ARG A 95 16.90 0.22 10.40
N GLU A 96 17.66 -0.44 9.52
CA GLU A 96 19.13 -0.39 9.53
C GLU A 96 19.64 1.06 9.37
N ARG A 97 19.06 1.85 8.46
CA ARG A 97 19.40 3.27 8.29
C ARG A 97 19.07 4.13 9.52
N MET A 98 17.89 3.95 10.10
CA MET A 98 17.49 4.69 11.30
C MET A 98 18.39 4.36 12.49
N ALA A 99 18.78 3.09 12.64
CA ALA A 99 19.72 2.67 13.68
C ALA A 99 21.11 3.30 13.50
N ALA A 100 21.60 3.37 12.25
CA ALA A 100 22.88 4.03 11.93
C ALA A 100 22.84 5.53 12.29
N LEU A 101 21.79 6.24 11.85
CA LEU A 101 21.63 7.67 12.17
C LEU A 101 21.52 7.91 13.68
N ALA A 102 20.76 7.07 14.40
CA ALA A 102 20.65 7.19 15.86
C ALA A 102 22.00 7.00 16.57
N LYS A 103 22.84 6.09 16.07
CA LYS A 103 24.20 5.87 16.58
C LYS A 103 25.08 7.10 16.35
N GLU A 104 25.04 7.70 15.16
CA GLU A 104 25.79 8.91 14.83
C GLU A 104 25.40 10.09 15.74
N VAL A 105 24.10 10.35 15.89
CA VAL A 105 23.59 11.39 16.80
C VAL A 105 24.04 11.17 18.24
N LEU A 106 24.05 9.92 18.71
CA LEU A 106 24.50 9.60 20.07
C LEU A 106 26.00 9.90 20.25
N LEU A 107 26.83 9.56 19.27
CA LEU A 107 28.27 9.84 19.30
C LEU A 107 28.54 11.34 19.32
N GLU A 108 27.83 12.13 18.52
CA GLU A 108 27.94 13.59 18.53
C GLU A 108 27.54 14.20 19.87
N GLN A 109 26.43 13.73 20.47
CA GLN A 109 25.99 14.17 21.78
C GLN A 109 27.02 13.86 22.87
N GLN A 110 27.63 12.67 22.83
CA GLN A 110 28.69 12.29 23.77
C GLN A 110 29.94 13.16 23.60
N ALA A 111 30.34 13.47 22.37
CA ALA A 111 31.46 14.34 22.09
C ALA A 111 31.23 15.78 22.59
N ARG A 112 30.00 16.30 22.46
CA ARG A 112 29.63 17.62 22.98
C ARG A 112 29.66 17.68 24.51
N LYS A 113 29.21 16.62 25.21
CA LYS A 113 29.23 16.54 26.69
C LYS A 113 30.62 16.41 27.29
N ARG A 114 31.63 16.06 26.49
CA ARG A 114 33.04 15.91 26.93
C ARG A 114 33.87 17.18 26.71
N ARG A 115 33.29 18.23 26.12
CA ARG A 115 33.87 19.57 25.96
C ARG A 115 33.33 20.48 27.04
#